data_AF-A0A837CDQ2-F1
#
_entry.id   AF-A0A837CDQ2-F1
#
_cell.length_a   1.000
_cell.length_b   1.000
_cell.length_c   1.000
_cell.angle_alpha   90.00
_cell.angle_beta   90.00
_cell.angle_gamma   90.00
#
_symmetry.space_group_name_H-M   'P 1'
#
loop_
_entity.id
_entity.type
_entity.pdbx_description
1 polymer ?
#
loop_
_entity_poly.entity_id
_entity_poly.type
_entity_poly.pdbx_seq_one_letter_code
_entity_poly.pdbx_strand_id
1 'polypeptide(L)'
;MGDPARFKDFAGPAATVFAAITAGWIAYRLGQSQIAVAKVQADIAERNWKTSNEKIVLDLFDKRLAIFEEIRGIVGEACRSGTAPDELFFRYGRAIDRVPYFFGEDVQKYLEKIRLHLINLNLANSMMQNLIDPERPTWVKKRGDEFMAITKFYEEAPRLFGPYMKAHQTA
;
A
#
# COMPACT_ATOMS: atom_id res chain seq x y z
N MET A 1 77.08 24.71 39.98
CA MET A 1 76.66 23.30 40.12
C MET A 1 75.14 23.31 40.32
N GLY A 2 74.36 23.12 39.26
CA GLY A 2 72.92 22.92 39.35
C GLY A 2 72.65 21.43 39.41
N ASP A 3 72.06 20.95 40.51
CA ASP A 3 71.84 19.53 40.76
C ASP A 3 70.79 18.94 39.78
N PRO A 4 71.15 17.97 38.93
CA PRO A 4 70.23 17.36 37.96
C PRO A 4 69.11 16.53 38.60
N ALA A 5 69.21 16.21 39.90
CA ALA A 5 68.16 15.47 40.62
C ALA A 5 66.88 16.29 40.80
N ARG A 6 67.00 17.61 41.02
CA ARG A 6 65.84 18.48 41.32
C ARG A 6 64.85 18.56 40.17
N PHE A 7 65.30 18.55 38.91
CA PHE A 7 64.42 18.61 37.74
C PHE A 7 63.67 17.29 37.48
N LYS A 8 64.20 16.16 37.95
CA LYS A 8 63.61 14.83 37.75
C LYS A 8 62.42 14.58 38.70
N ASP A 9 62.46 15.17 39.90
CA ASP A 9 61.40 15.07 40.90
C ASP A 9 60.17 15.95 40.59
N PHE A 10 60.35 17.02 39.81
CA PHE A 10 59.23 17.83 39.29
C PHE A 10 58.60 17.25 38.02
N ALA A 11 59.29 16.35 37.31
CA ALA A 11 58.80 15.80 36.04
C ALA A 11 57.57 14.89 36.22
N GLY A 12 57.51 14.10 37.29
CA GLY A 12 56.37 13.23 37.58
C GLY A 12 55.08 14.00 37.88
N PRO A 13 55.06 14.90 38.88
CA PRO A 13 53.88 15.71 39.22
C PRO A 13 53.48 16.71 38.14
N ALA A 14 54.43 17.30 37.40
CA ALA A 14 54.09 18.16 36.28
C ALA A 14 53.44 17.36 35.13
N ALA A 15 53.98 16.18 34.80
CA ALA A 15 53.43 15.33 33.75
C ALA A 15 52.01 14.85 34.07
N THR A 16 51.68 14.54 35.33
CA THR A 16 50.32 14.14 35.73
C THR A 16 49.32 15.29 35.61
N VAL A 17 49.73 16.53 35.94
CA VAL A 17 48.89 17.72 35.74
C VAL A 17 48.64 17.98 34.26
N PHE A 18 49.69 17.93 33.42
CA PHE A 18 49.53 18.09 31.97
C PHE A 18 48.64 16.99 31.37
N ALA A 19 48.83 15.72 31.79
CA ALA A 19 48.00 14.61 31.35
C ALA A 19 46.53 14.79 31.75
N ALA A 20 46.24 15.26 32.97
CA ALA A 20 44.87 15.52 33.43
C ALA A 20 44.20 16.64 32.64
N ILE A 21 44.93 17.72 32.32
CA ILE A 21 44.43 18.83 31.50
C ILE A 21 44.12 18.33 30.07
N THR A 22 45.04 17.58 29.46
CA THR A 22 44.84 17.02 28.12
C THR A 22 43.67 16.05 28.10
N ALA A 23 43.55 15.16 29.09
CA ALA A 23 42.44 14.24 29.22
C ALA A 23 41.09 14.98 29.39
N GLY A 24 41.05 16.03 30.21
CA GLY A 24 39.87 16.86 30.39
C GLY A 24 39.43 17.58 29.11
N TRP A 25 40.38 18.12 28.34
CA TRP A 25 40.10 18.75 27.05
C TRP A 25 39.57 17.74 26.02
N ILE A 26 40.17 16.55 25.94
CA ILE A 26 39.71 15.48 25.05
C ILE A 26 38.29 15.04 25.47
N ALA A 27 38.05 14.81 26.77
CA ALA A 27 36.74 14.43 27.29
C ALA A 27 35.67 15.48 27.00
N TYR A 28 35.98 16.77 27.18
CA TYR A 28 35.09 17.87 26.87
C TYR A 28 34.73 17.91 25.37
N ARG A 29 35.74 17.80 24.50
CA ARG A 29 35.54 17.81 23.04
C ARG A 29 34.74 16.59 22.56
N LEU A 30 35.02 15.41 23.11
CA LEU A 30 34.28 14.19 22.81
C LEU A 30 32.83 14.29 23.28
N GLY A 31 32.58 14.80 24.49
CA GLY A 31 31.22 15.00 25.01
C GLY A 31 30.38 15.95 24.14
N GLN A 32 30.96 17.07 23.68
CA GLN A 32 30.28 17.99 22.76
C GLN A 32 29.98 17.35 21.40
N SER A 33 30.91 16.53 20.89
CA SER A 33 30.69 15.80 19.63
C SER A 33 29.55 14.78 19.73
N GLN A 34 29.40 14.10 20.88
CA GLN A 34 28.31 13.15 21.10
C GLN A 34 26.93 13.84 21.09
N ILE A 35 26.82 15.03 21.69
CA ILE A 35 25.56 15.81 21.69
C ILE A 35 25.21 16.26 20.27
N ALA A 36 26.19 16.69 19.47
CA ALA A 36 25.97 17.05 18.08
C ALA A 36 25.51 15.85 17.23
N VAL A 37 26.14 14.69 17.42
CA VAL A 37 25.75 13.44 16.75
C VAL A 37 24.32 13.03 17.12
N ALA A 38 23.95 13.10 18.40
CA ALA A 38 22.60 12.74 18.86
C ALA A 38 21.51 13.63 18.22
N LYS A 39 21.75 14.94 18.07
CA LYS A 39 20.82 15.85 17.39
C LYS A 39 20.66 15.49 15.91
N VAL A 40 21.76 15.24 15.21
CA VAL A 40 21.74 14.83 13.80
C VAL A 40 21.01 13.49 13.63
N GLN A 41 21.22 12.54 14.54
CA GLN A 41 20.52 11.26 14.52
C GLN A 41 19.00 11.41 14.75
N ALA A 42 18.58 12.31 15.65
CA ALA A 42 17.17 12.62 15.86
C ALA A 42 16.53 13.23 14.61
N ASP A 43 17.19 14.21 13.98
CA ASP A 43 16.72 14.83 12.74
C ASP A 43 16.61 13.83 11.58
N ILE A 44 17.61 12.94 11.43
CA ILE A 44 17.61 11.87 10.43
C ILE A 44 16.48 10.88 10.72
N ALA A 45 16.26 10.50 11.98
CA ALA A 45 15.19 9.59 12.37
C ALA A 45 13.80 10.19 12.05
N GLU A 46 13.59 11.48 12.31
CA GLU A 46 12.34 12.18 11.98
C GLU A 46 12.11 12.21 10.46
N ARG A 47 13.14 12.56 9.68
CA ARG A 47 13.06 12.56 8.20
C ARG A 47 12.81 11.16 7.66
N ASN A 48 13.52 10.15 8.17
CA ASN A 48 13.34 8.76 7.78
C ASN A 48 11.93 8.25 8.12
N TRP A 49 11.38 8.65 9.26
CA TRP A 49 10.00 8.33 9.63
C TRP A 49 9.00 8.97 8.67
N LYS A 50 9.15 10.26 8.35
CA LYS A 50 8.30 10.96 7.37
C LYS A 50 8.37 10.29 5.99
N THR A 51 9.58 10.03 5.47
CA THR A 51 9.77 9.35 4.19
C THR A 51 9.24 7.91 4.19
N SER A 52 9.43 7.17 5.29
CA SER A 52 8.90 5.80 5.40
C SER A 52 7.37 5.80 5.43
N ASN A 53 6.76 6.77 6.11
CA ASN A 53 5.32 6.93 6.16
C ASN A 53 4.74 7.27 4.79
N GLU A 54 5.34 8.24 4.07
CA GLU A 54 4.96 8.58 2.70
C GLU A 54 5.06 7.38 1.74
N LYS A 55 6.13 6.57 1.87
CA LYS A 55 6.31 5.35 1.09
C LYS A 55 5.23 4.31 1.37
N ILE A 56 4.85 4.11 2.63
CA ILE A 56 3.79 3.17 3.02
C ILE A 56 2.44 3.61 2.42
N VAL A 57 2.15 4.91 2.45
CA VAL A 57 0.94 5.48 1.85
C VAL A 57 0.91 5.26 0.34
N LEU A 58 2.01 5.55 -0.35
CA LEU A 58 2.11 5.35 -1.80
C LEU A 58 1.97 3.87 -2.18
N ASP A 59 2.68 2.98 -1.49
CA ASP A 59 2.61 1.53 -1.73
C ASP A 59 1.19 0.99 -1.52
N LEU A 60 0.48 1.47 -0.50
CA LEU A 60 -0.91 1.09 -0.27
C LEU A 60 -1.85 1.62 -1.37
N PHE A 61 -1.65 2.86 -1.82
CA PHE A 61 -2.40 3.41 -2.95
C PHE A 61 -2.16 2.60 -4.22
N ASP A 62 -0.90 2.30 -4.56
CA ASP A 62 -0.55 1.52 -5.75
C ASP A 62 -1.16 0.12 -5.73
N LYS A 63 -1.12 -0.56 -4.57
CA LYS A 63 -1.76 -1.87 -4.40
C LYS A 63 -3.28 -1.80 -4.58
N ARG A 64 -3.94 -0.79 -4.00
CA ARG A 64 -5.38 -0.57 -4.16
C ARG A 64 -5.73 -0.27 -5.61
N LEU A 65 -4.99 0.63 -6.26
CA LEU A 65 -5.21 1.00 -7.65
C LEU A 65 -5.03 -0.20 -8.59
N ALA A 66 -3.99 -1.03 -8.36
CA ALA A 66 -3.76 -2.23 -9.15
C ALA A 66 -4.94 -3.22 -9.07
N ILE A 67 -5.48 -3.45 -7.88
CA ILE A 67 -6.67 -4.30 -7.71
C ILE A 67 -7.89 -3.71 -8.44
N PHE A 68 -8.10 -2.40 -8.31
CA PHE A 68 -9.20 -1.72 -9.00
C PHE A 68 -9.08 -1.84 -10.53
N GLU A 69 -7.90 -1.59 -11.10
CA GLU A 69 -7.66 -1.70 -12.54
C GLU A 69 -7.80 -3.13 -13.06
N GLU A 70 -7.35 -4.14 -12.29
CA GLU A 70 -7.54 -5.54 -12.63
C GLU A 70 -9.03 -5.90 -12.73
N ILE A 71 -9.82 -5.53 -11.72
CA ILE A 71 -11.28 -5.74 -11.71
C ILE A 71 -11.95 -4.98 -12.85
N ARG A 72 -11.59 -3.70 -13.04
CA ARG A 72 -12.12 -2.85 -14.11
C ARG A 72 -11.85 -3.44 -15.49
N GLY A 73 -10.66 -3.98 -15.71
CA GLY A 73 -10.28 -4.65 -16.96
C GLY A 73 -11.14 -5.87 -17.24
N ILE A 74 -11.36 -6.71 -16.22
CA ILE A 74 -12.19 -7.93 -16.33
C ILE A 74 -13.66 -7.58 -16.60
N VAL A 75 -14.21 -6.61 -15.86
CA VAL A 75 -15.58 -6.11 -16.11
C VAL A 75 -15.69 -5.50 -17.50
N GLY A 76 -14.70 -4.74 -17.94
CA GLY A 76 -14.66 -4.17 -19.28
C GLY A 76 -14.63 -5.20 -20.40
N GLU A 77 -13.97 -6.34 -20.18
CA GLU A 77 -13.98 -7.48 -21.10
C GLU A 77 -15.36 -8.13 -21.20
N ALA A 78 -16.06 -8.30 -20.07
CA ALA A 78 -17.43 -8.81 -20.04
C ALA A 78 -18.41 -7.85 -20.73
N CYS A 79 -18.28 -6.54 -20.48
CA CYS A 79 -19.07 -5.50 -21.14
C CYS A 79 -18.83 -5.46 -22.66
N ARG A 80 -17.57 -5.64 -23.10
CA ARG A 80 -17.22 -5.62 -24.53
C ARG A 80 -17.73 -6.85 -25.28
N SER A 81 -17.59 -8.03 -24.68
CA SER A 81 -17.99 -9.30 -25.32
C SER A 81 -19.48 -9.60 -25.14
N GLY A 82 -20.13 -9.04 -24.13
CA GLY A 82 -21.51 -9.39 -23.74
C GLY A 82 -21.61 -10.81 -23.17
N THR A 83 -20.49 -11.39 -22.74
CA THR A 83 -20.36 -12.75 -22.22
C THR A 83 -19.39 -12.79 -21.04
N ALA A 84 -19.49 -13.81 -20.20
CA ALA A 84 -18.58 -14.02 -19.08
C ALA A 84 -18.11 -15.49 -19.09
N PRO A 85 -17.15 -15.85 -19.96
CA PRO A 85 -16.65 -17.21 -20.05
C PRO A 85 -15.91 -17.62 -18.77
N ASP A 86 -15.71 -18.93 -18.58
CA ASP A 86 -15.13 -19.48 -17.35
C ASP A 86 -13.75 -18.87 -17.02
N GLU A 87 -12.91 -18.64 -18.04
CA GLU A 87 -11.60 -17.99 -17.84
C GLU A 87 -11.73 -16.58 -17.23
N LEU A 88 -12.68 -15.78 -17.73
CA LEU A 88 -12.98 -14.46 -17.20
C LEU A 88 -13.46 -14.56 -15.75
N PHE A 89 -14.30 -15.55 -15.46
CA PHE A 89 -14.80 -15.81 -14.11
C PHE A 89 -13.68 -16.20 -13.12
N PHE A 90 -12.75 -17.06 -13.52
CA PHE A 90 -11.60 -17.44 -12.69
C PHE A 90 -10.67 -16.24 -12.41
N ARG A 91 -10.42 -15.41 -13.44
CA ARG A 91 -9.66 -14.17 -13.27
C ARG A 91 -10.37 -13.21 -12.33
N TYR A 92 -11.69 -13.08 -12.45
CA TYR A 92 -12.50 -12.26 -11.55
C TYR A 92 -12.38 -12.75 -10.10
N GLY A 93 -12.55 -14.05 -9.86
CA GLY A 93 -12.40 -14.68 -8.55
C GLY A 93 -11.05 -14.36 -7.91
N ARG A 94 -9.96 -14.54 -8.65
CA ARG A 94 -8.60 -14.23 -8.17
C ARG A 94 -8.42 -12.76 -7.81
N ALA A 95 -8.99 -11.85 -8.61
CA ALA A 95 -8.91 -10.42 -8.35
C ALA A 95 -9.65 -10.04 -7.06
N ILE A 96 -10.83 -10.62 -6.82
CA ILE A 96 -11.64 -10.32 -5.64
C ILE A 96 -11.13 -10.97 -4.34
N ASP A 97 -10.38 -12.07 -4.42
CA ASP A 97 -9.78 -12.73 -3.23
C ASP A 97 -8.87 -11.78 -2.43
N ARG A 98 -8.27 -10.79 -3.08
CA ARG A 98 -7.38 -9.81 -2.45
C ARG A 98 -8.12 -8.63 -1.85
N VAL A 99 -9.38 -8.41 -2.20
CA VAL A 99 -10.16 -7.22 -1.80
C VAL A 99 -10.29 -7.08 -0.27
N PRO A 100 -10.55 -8.15 0.51
CA PRO A 100 -10.72 -8.02 1.97
C PRO A 100 -9.49 -7.48 2.72
N TYR A 101 -8.30 -7.56 2.13
CA TYR A 101 -7.07 -7.07 2.74
C TYR A 101 -6.83 -5.57 2.52
N PHE A 102 -7.46 -4.97 1.52
CA PHE A 102 -7.18 -3.60 1.08
C PHE A 102 -8.40 -2.68 1.16
N PHE A 103 -9.60 -3.24 1.17
CA PHE A 103 -10.88 -2.54 1.16
C PHE A 103 -11.81 -3.07 2.24
N GLY A 104 -12.84 -2.31 2.58
CA GLY A 104 -13.85 -2.73 3.52
C GLY A 104 -14.92 -3.64 2.90
N GLU A 105 -15.81 -4.09 3.78
CA GLU A 105 -16.87 -5.05 3.46
C GLU A 105 -17.87 -4.53 2.42
N ASP A 106 -18.02 -3.21 2.30
CA ASP A 106 -18.88 -2.56 1.30
C ASP A 106 -18.41 -2.86 -0.13
N VAL A 107 -17.11 -2.73 -0.40
CA VAL A 107 -16.51 -3.07 -1.69
C VAL A 107 -16.61 -4.57 -1.95
N GLN A 108 -16.35 -5.40 -0.93
CA GLN A 108 -16.46 -6.85 -1.07
C GLN A 108 -17.88 -7.29 -1.43
N LYS A 109 -18.89 -6.83 -0.70
CA LYS A 109 -20.31 -7.14 -0.96
C LYS A 109 -20.74 -6.66 -2.35
N TYR A 110 -20.21 -5.53 -2.79
CA TYR A 110 -20.50 -5.01 -4.12
C TYR A 110 -19.93 -5.90 -5.23
N LEU A 111 -18.65 -6.28 -5.14
CA LEU A 111 -18.01 -7.14 -6.12
C LEU A 111 -18.62 -8.54 -6.15
N GLU A 112 -19.09 -9.03 -5.00
CA GLU A 112 -19.84 -10.28 -4.94
C GLU A 112 -21.15 -10.21 -5.73
N LYS A 113 -21.87 -9.07 -5.71
CA LYS A 113 -23.04 -8.88 -6.57
C LYS A 113 -22.66 -8.91 -8.05
N ILE A 114 -21.57 -8.25 -8.43
CA ILE A 114 -21.07 -8.30 -9.82
C ILE A 114 -20.72 -9.73 -10.22
N ARG A 115 -20.11 -10.52 -9.34
CA ARG A 115 -19.83 -11.95 -9.57
C ARG A 115 -21.11 -12.72 -9.92
N LEU A 116 -22.20 -12.50 -9.18
CA LEU A 116 -23.49 -13.13 -9.44
C LEU A 116 -24.09 -12.69 -10.78
N HIS A 117 -23.99 -11.40 -11.11
CA HIS A 117 -24.45 -10.90 -12.41
C HIS A 117 -23.66 -11.51 -13.57
N LEU A 118 -22.34 -11.69 -13.44
CA LEU A 118 -21.51 -12.36 -14.44
C LEU A 118 -21.92 -13.82 -14.65
N ILE A 119 -22.19 -14.56 -13.57
CA ILE A 119 -22.69 -15.95 -13.64
C ILE A 119 -24.03 -16.00 -14.36
N ASN A 120 -24.97 -15.13 -13.97
CA ASN A 120 -26.30 -15.09 -14.56
C ASN A 120 -26.28 -14.66 -16.03
N LEU A 121 -25.36 -13.76 -16.41
CA LEU A 121 -25.14 -13.38 -17.79
C LEU A 121 -24.68 -14.58 -18.62
N ASN A 122 -23.73 -15.37 -18.12
CA ASN A 122 -23.26 -16.57 -18.81
C ASN A 122 -24.37 -17.62 -18.93
N LEU A 123 -25.11 -17.86 -17.84
CA LEU A 123 -26.26 -18.77 -17.85
C LEU A 123 -27.31 -18.34 -18.89
N ALA A 124 -27.69 -17.06 -18.91
CA ALA A 124 -28.66 -16.57 -19.87
C ALA A 124 -28.16 -16.72 -21.32
N ASN A 125 -26.86 -16.46 -21.57
CA ASN A 125 -26.25 -16.72 -22.87
C ASN A 125 -26.34 -18.19 -23.28
N SER A 126 -26.09 -19.13 -22.37
CA SER A 126 -26.21 -20.57 -22.62
C SER A 126 -27.65 -20.99 -22.92
N MET A 127 -28.62 -20.53 -22.11
CA MET A 127 -30.03 -20.90 -22.29
C MET A 127 -30.61 -20.37 -23.60
N MET A 128 -30.18 -19.19 -24.05
CA MET A 128 -30.61 -18.60 -25.34
C MET A 128 -30.09 -19.36 -26.58
N GLN A 129 -29.11 -20.26 -26.45
CA GLN A 129 -28.61 -21.05 -27.58
C GLN A 129 -29.68 -21.99 -28.14
N ASN A 130 -30.63 -22.42 -27.30
CA ASN A 130 -31.77 -23.21 -27.75
C ASN A 130 -32.85 -22.29 -28.35
N LEU A 131 -32.89 -22.22 -29.68
CA LEU A 131 -33.81 -21.33 -30.42
C LEU A 131 -35.28 -21.69 -30.29
N ILE A 132 -35.59 -22.94 -29.89
CA ILE A 132 -36.96 -23.47 -29.82
C ILE A 132 -37.50 -23.41 -28.38
N ASP A 133 -36.66 -23.05 -27.41
CA ASP A 133 -37.06 -22.95 -26.00
C ASP A 133 -38.22 -21.94 -25.82
N PRO A 134 -39.40 -22.39 -25.31
CA PRO A 134 -40.52 -21.49 -25.02
C PRO A 134 -40.16 -20.36 -24.03
N GLU A 135 -39.16 -20.56 -23.17
CA GLU A 135 -38.70 -19.57 -22.20
C GLU A 135 -37.65 -18.61 -22.76
N ARG A 136 -37.24 -18.75 -24.03
CA ARG A 136 -36.22 -17.91 -24.66
C ARG A 136 -36.45 -16.39 -24.48
N PRO A 137 -37.68 -15.83 -24.62
CA PRO A 137 -37.90 -14.41 -24.37
C PRO A 137 -37.55 -13.98 -22.93
N THR A 138 -37.78 -14.84 -21.95
CA THR A 138 -37.41 -14.62 -20.54
C THR A 138 -35.89 -14.56 -20.40
N TRP A 139 -35.16 -15.48 -21.04
CA TRP A 139 -33.70 -15.50 -21.03
C TRP A 139 -33.07 -14.30 -21.75
N VAL A 140 -33.67 -13.84 -22.85
CA VAL A 140 -33.24 -12.61 -23.56
C VAL A 140 -33.38 -11.39 -22.66
N LYS A 141 -34.52 -11.26 -21.97
CA LYS A 141 -34.73 -10.17 -21.01
C LYS A 141 -33.72 -10.25 -19.86
N LYS A 142 -33.58 -11.43 -19.26
CA LYS A 142 -32.62 -11.66 -18.17
C LYS A 142 -31.20 -11.30 -18.58
N ARG A 143 -30.75 -11.72 -19.77
CA ARG A 143 -29.43 -11.33 -20.30
C ARG A 143 -29.26 -9.81 -20.34
N GLY A 144 -30.27 -9.08 -20.82
CA GLY A 144 -30.26 -7.62 -20.85
C GLY A 144 -30.16 -7.01 -19.45
N ASP A 145 -30.97 -7.50 -18.51
CA ASP A 145 -30.98 -7.01 -17.12
C ASP A 145 -29.62 -7.25 -16.43
N GLU A 146 -29.05 -8.44 -16.57
CA GLU A 146 -27.75 -8.80 -15.98
C GLU A 146 -26.60 -8.00 -16.61
N PHE A 147 -26.63 -7.82 -17.93
CA PHE A 147 -25.65 -6.98 -18.62
C PHE A 147 -25.71 -5.54 -18.12
N MET A 148 -26.90 -4.97 -18.00
CA MET A 148 -27.10 -3.61 -17.46
C MET A 148 -26.67 -3.51 -15.99
N ALA A 149 -26.86 -4.54 -15.19
CA ALA A 149 -26.36 -4.57 -13.81
C ALA A 149 -24.83 -4.56 -13.75
N ILE A 150 -24.15 -5.27 -14.66
CA ILE A 150 -22.68 -5.27 -14.75
C ILE A 150 -22.18 -3.89 -15.20
N THR A 151 -22.82 -3.23 -16.17
CA THR A 151 -22.36 -1.93 -16.67
C THR A 151 -22.45 -0.81 -15.62
N LYS A 152 -23.34 -0.93 -14.63
CA LYS A 152 -23.40 -0.01 -13.47
C LYS A 152 -22.10 0.06 -12.66
N PHE A 153 -21.19 -0.90 -12.85
CA PHE A 153 -19.82 -0.84 -12.33
C PHE A 153 -19.14 0.51 -12.55
N TYR A 154 -19.26 1.09 -13.76
CA TYR A 154 -18.58 2.34 -14.08
C TYR A 154 -19.14 3.55 -13.33
N GLU A 155 -20.38 3.48 -12.84
CA GLU A 155 -20.99 4.52 -12.02
C GLU A 155 -20.73 4.29 -10.53
N GLU A 156 -20.91 3.05 -10.06
CA GLU A 156 -20.90 2.71 -8.63
C GLU A 156 -19.49 2.49 -8.07
N ALA A 157 -18.58 1.92 -8.87
CA ALA A 157 -17.23 1.61 -8.40
C ALA A 157 -16.43 2.86 -7.99
N PRO A 158 -16.44 4.00 -8.71
CA PRO A 158 -15.76 5.20 -8.23
C PRO A 158 -16.26 5.70 -6.87
N ARG A 159 -17.57 5.54 -6.57
CA ARG A 159 -18.17 5.94 -5.28
C ARG A 159 -17.71 5.03 -4.15
N LEU A 160 -17.63 3.72 -4.39
CA LEU A 160 -17.25 2.72 -3.38
C LEU A 160 -15.74 2.65 -3.14
N PHE A 161 -14.92 2.67 -4.20
CA PHE A 161 -13.46 2.59 -4.09
C PHE A 161 -12.84 3.94 -3.70
N GLY A 162 -13.46 5.06 -4.08
CA GLY A 162 -12.94 6.41 -3.88
C GLY A 162 -12.48 6.74 -2.45
N PRO A 163 -13.27 6.44 -1.40
CA PRO A 163 -12.86 6.67 -0.02
C PRO A 163 -11.55 5.95 0.35
N TYR A 164 -11.37 4.69 -0.08
CA TYR A 164 -10.16 3.91 0.18
C TYR A 164 -8.93 4.43 -0.59
N MET A 165 -9.14 5.10 -1.72
CA MET A 165 -8.05 5.75 -2.46
C MET A 165 -7.60 7.07 -1.81
N LYS A 166 -8.49 7.76 -1.07
CA LYS A 166 -8.24 9.09 -0.48
C LYS A 166 -7.78 9.05 0.98
N ALA A 167 -8.12 8.01 1.73
CA ALA A 167 -8.01 7.96 3.20
C ALA A 167 -6.59 8.04 3.81
N HIS A 168 -5.54 8.26 3.02
CA HIS A 168 -4.16 8.46 3.53
C HIS A 168 -3.55 9.83 3.21
N GLN A 169 -4.29 10.76 2.60
CA GLN A 169 -3.83 12.12 2.33
C GLN A 169 -4.11 13.12 3.48
N THR A 170 -4.02 12.70 4.74
CA THR A 170 -3.91 13.68 5.84
C THR A 170 -2.45 14.04 6.04
N ALA A 171 -2.08 15.20 5.48
CA ALA A 171 -0.94 15.99 5.90
C ALA A 171 -1.16 16.53 7.32
#